data_AF-A0AAW1XQD4-F1
#
_entry.id   AF-A0AAW1XQD4-F1
#
_cell.length_a   1.000
_cell.length_b   1.000
_cell.length_c   1.000
_cell.angle_alpha   90.00
_cell.angle_beta   90.00
_cell.angle_gamma   90.00
#
_symmetry.space_group_name_H-M   'P 1'
#
loop_
_entity.id
_entity.type
_entity.pdbx_description
1 polymer ?
#
loop_
_entity_poly.entity_id
_entity_poly.type
_entity_poly.pdbx_seq_one_letter_code
_entity_poly.pdbx_strand_id
1 'polypeptide(L)'
;MTAAPGNVQQVWSDEDLSSEILSRLPVKSVIRCRCVCKAWRALISHPVFVKKYTSRHTKSKSSFRLLLPTFPLRSVDYEAPGIEVVFREHYYPVSLPKPESRLDIYGSCHGLICLAIDDYTIVLWNPSTGESNLLPEPTLETYKSDENFYGFGYDSTTQDYKIVRGDDFEIFPEFYFEVFSLKTGSWRQHPLVGPTFELASLDYGFGGYGQGFLTNEALHWVDLSYDVANNSGL
;
A
#
# COMPACT_ATOMS: atom_id res chain seq x y z
N MET A 1 10.29 -37.20 45.22
CA MET A 1 10.90 -37.43 43.89
C MET A 1 10.00 -36.79 42.85
N THR A 2 10.26 -35.53 42.52
CA THR A 2 9.53 -34.77 41.50
C THR A 2 10.41 -34.70 40.26
N ALA A 3 9.99 -35.39 39.19
CA ALA A 3 10.68 -35.36 37.91
C ALA A 3 10.61 -33.94 37.32
N ALA A 4 11.75 -33.41 36.91
CA ALA A 4 11.84 -32.14 36.20
C ALA A 4 11.11 -32.26 34.84
N PRO A 5 10.43 -31.20 34.37
CA PRO A 5 9.81 -31.21 33.05
C PRO A 5 10.90 -31.36 32.00
N GLY A 6 10.80 -32.42 31.18
CA GLY A 6 11.74 -32.69 30.11
C GLY A 6 11.79 -31.52 29.14
N ASN A 7 13.01 -31.03 28.87
CA ASN A 7 13.27 -30.10 27.78
C ASN A 7 12.82 -30.75 26.46
N VAL A 8 11.70 -30.30 25.92
CA VAL A 8 11.30 -30.63 24.56
C VAL A 8 12.26 -29.88 23.63
N GLN A 9 13.28 -30.57 23.12
CA GLN A 9 14.09 -30.03 22.03
C GLN A 9 13.18 -29.91 20.80
N GLN A 10 12.93 -28.68 20.37
CA GLN A 10 12.22 -28.42 19.13
C GLN A 10 13.07 -28.94 17.97
N VAL A 11 12.63 -30.00 17.31
CA VAL A 11 13.28 -30.55 16.13
C VAL A 11 12.79 -29.75 14.93
N TRP A 12 13.69 -29.03 14.27
CA TRP A 12 13.37 -28.23 13.08
C TRP A 12 13.42 -29.15 11.86
N SER A 13 12.43 -29.05 10.98
CA SER A 13 12.54 -29.69 9.67
C SER A 13 13.54 -28.94 8.79
N ASP A 14 14.07 -29.60 7.75
CA ASP A 14 14.93 -28.95 6.75
C ASP A 14 14.24 -27.77 6.07
N GLU A 15 12.91 -27.84 5.94
CA GLU A 15 12.08 -26.77 5.39
C GLU A 15 11.97 -25.58 6.35
N ASP A 16 11.80 -25.84 7.65
CA ASP A 16 11.78 -24.79 8.69
C ASP A 16 13.12 -24.05 8.77
N LEU A 17 14.23 -24.80 8.68
CA LEU A 17 15.56 -24.24 8.68
C LEU A 17 15.80 -23.41 7.41
N SER A 18 15.42 -23.92 6.24
CA SER A 18 15.49 -23.18 4.98
C SER A 18 14.66 -21.90 5.02
N SER A 19 13.43 -21.98 5.52
CA SER A 19 12.51 -20.85 5.72
C SER A 19 13.14 -19.79 6.64
N GLU A 20 13.76 -20.21 7.74
CA GLU A 20 14.43 -19.31 8.67
C GLU A 20 15.65 -18.61 8.06
N ILE A 21 16.50 -19.34 7.35
CA ILE A 21 17.68 -18.78 6.68
C ILE A 21 17.25 -17.80 5.59
N LEU A 22 16.38 -18.24 4.66
CA LEU A 22 15.90 -17.42 3.56
C LEU A 22 15.18 -16.17 4.07
N SER A 23 14.45 -16.26 5.19
CA SER A 23 13.74 -15.10 5.75
C SER A 23 14.66 -13.96 6.22
N ARG A 24 15.94 -14.25 6.49
CA ARG A 24 16.94 -13.25 6.93
C ARG A 24 17.62 -12.52 5.78
N LEU A 25 17.50 -13.02 4.55
CA LEU A 25 18.21 -12.46 3.41
C LEU A 25 17.55 -11.16 2.92
N PRO A 26 18.32 -10.23 2.32
CA PRO A 26 17.77 -9.08 1.62
C PRO A 26 16.82 -9.49 0.48
N VAL A 27 15.82 -8.66 0.17
CA VAL A 27 14.74 -9.02 -0.76
C VAL A 27 15.24 -9.46 -2.13
N LYS A 28 16.27 -8.79 -2.67
CA LYS A 28 16.89 -9.14 -3.96
C LYS A 28 17.53 -10.52 -3.93
N SER A 29 18.16 -10.88 -2.81
CA SER A 29 18.77 -12.20 -2.65
C SER A 29 17.71 -13.28 -2.57
N VAL A 30 16.65 -13.08 -1.78
CA VAL A 30 15.52 -14.02 -1.69
C VAL A 30 14.86 -14.24 -3.05
N ILE A 31 14.65 -13.18 -3.83
CA ILE A 31 14.02 -13.32 -5.15
C ILE A 31 14.92 -14.13 -6.09
N ARG A 32 16.24 -13.93 -6.06
CA ARG A 32 17.19 -14.77 -6.83
C ARG A 32 17.17 -16.23 -6.38
N CYS A 33 16.94 -16.49 -5.09
CA CYS A 33 16.79 -17.85 -4.56
C CYS A 33 15.61 -18.62 -5.19
N ARG A 34 14.58 -17.93 -5.74
CA ARG A 34 13.50 -18.59 -6.51
C ARG A 34 14.01 -19.33 -7.76
N CYS A 35 15.21 -18.99 -8.24
CA CYS A 35 15.82 -19.62 -9.42
C CYS A 35 16.74 -20.81 -9.07
N VAL A 36 17.01 -21.06 -7.79
CA VAL A 36 17.95 -22.11 -7.37
C VAL A 36 17.35 -23.50 -7.52
N CYS A 37 16.13 -23.72 -6.98
CA CYS A 37 15.43 -25.00 -7.11
C CYS A 37 13.90 -24.84 -6.96
N LYS A 38 13.14 -25.87 -7.36
CA LYS A 38 11.66 -25.88 -7.28
C LYS A 38 11.16 -25.78 -5.83
N ALA A 39 11.85 -26.43 -4.89
CA ALA A 39 11.48 -26.41 -3.47
C ALA A 39 11.59 -25.00 -2.89
N TRP A 40 12.71 -24.30 -3.14
CA TRP A 40 12.89 -22.91 -2.69
C TRP A 40 11.92 -21.96 -3.36
N ARG A 41 11.65 -22.14 -4.67
CA ARG A 41 10.62 -21.37 -5.37
C ARG A 41 9.25 -21.54 -4.71
N ALA A 42 8.85 -22.77 -4.40
CA ALA A 42 7.58 -23.06 -3.74
C ALA A 42 7.53 -22.46 -2.32
N LEU A 43 8.59 -22.65 -1.53
CA LEU A 43 8.72 -22.11 -0.17
C LEU A 43 8.64 -20.59 -0.16
N ILE A 44 9.39 -19.90 -1.02
CA ILE A 44 9.42 -18.43 -1.10
C ILE A 44 8.08 -17.85 -1.57
N SER A 45 7.38 -18.57 -2.44
CA SER A 45 6.04 -18.18 -2.90
C SER A 45 4.93 -18.56 -1.91
N HIS A 46 5.22 -19.30 -0.84
CA HIS A 46 4.22 -19.75 0.12
C HIS A 46 3.74 -18.58 1.01
N PRO A 47 2.41 -18.40 1.23
CA PRO A 47 1.89 -17.27 1.99
C PRO A 47 2.46 -17.14 3.41
N VAL A 48 2.72 -18.27 4.08
CA VAL A 48 3.33 -18.28 5.43
C VAL A 48 4.75 -17.73 5.41
N PHE A 49 5.54 -18.08 4.40
CA PHE A 49 6.89 -17.53 4.24
C PHE A 49 6.83 -16.04 3.94
N VAL A 50 5.96 -15.61 3.02
CA VAL A 50 5.78 -14.18 2.69
C VAL A 50 5.40 -13.38 3.93
N LYS A 51 4.42 -13.85 4.73
CA LYS A 51 4.03 -13.19 5.98
C LYS A 51 5.18 -13.12 6.99
N LYS A 52 5.92 -14.23 7.16
CA LYS A 52 7.10 -14.29 8.04
C LYS A 52 8.20 -13.33 7.58
N TYR A 53 8.48 -13.29 6.28
CA TYR A 53 9.46 -12.41 5.65
C TYR A 53 9.07 -10.95 5.87
N THR A 54 7.85 -10.58 5.51
CA THR A 54 7.34 -9.21 5.65
C THR A 54 7.39 -8.74 7.10
N SER A 55 6.86 -9.53 8.05
CA SER A 55 6.87 -9.15 9.48
C SER A 55 8.28 -8.93 10.04
N ARG A 56 9.28 -9.65 9.51
CA ARG A 56 10.67 -9.50 9.91
C ARG A 56 11.29 -8.22 9.37
N HIS A 57 11.04 -7.90 8.10
CA HIS A 57 11.67 -6.76 7.43
C HIS A 57 10.93 -5.44 7.68
N THR A 58 9.64 -5.44 8.00
CA THR A 58 8.92 -4.22 8.43
C THR A 58 9.35 -3.73 9.81
N LYS A 59 9.88 -4.61 10.67
CA LYS A 59 10.43 -4.26 11.99
C LYS A 59 11.90 -3.82 11.95
N SER A 60 12.59 -4.08 10.83
CA SER A 60 14.00 -3.75 10.68
C SER A 60 14.14 -2.33 10.13
N LYS A 61 14.94 -1.49 10.78
CA LYS A 61 15.22 -0.08 10.39
C LYS A 61 16.09 0.05 9.12
N SER A 62 15.99 -0.90 8.19
CA SER A 62 16.97 -1.06 7.13
C SER A 62 16.39 -0.56 5.81
N SER A 63 16.82 0.63 5.39
CA SER A 63 16.59 1.27 4.09
C SER A 63 15.15 1.73 3.85
N PHE A 64 14.90 3.01 4.11
CA PHE A 64 13.73 3.70 3.59
C PHE A 64 13.98 4.19 2.17
N ARG A 65 13.11 3.81 1.23
CA ARG A 65 13.09 4.40 -0.11
C ARG A 65 11.87 5.29 -0.28
N LEU A 66 12.13 6.52 -0.69
CA LEU A 66 11.09 7.46 -1.07
C LEU A 66 10.71 7.18 -2.51
N LEU A 67 9.44 6.94 -2.76
CA LEU A 67 8.90 6.85 -4.11
C LEU A 67 8.29 8.19 -4.49
N LEU A 68 8.64 8.68 -5.67
CA LEU A 68 8.21 9.97 -6.20
C LEU A 68 7.27 9.70 -7.39
N PRO A 69 6.02 10.20 -7.34
CA PRO A 69 5.04 10.04 -8.41
C PRO A 69 5.37 10.94 -9.61
N THR A 70 6.48 10.65 -10.28
CA THR A 70 6.92 11.38 -11.49
C THR A 70 6.72 10.56 -12.75
N PHE A 71 6.91 11.19 -13.91
CA PHE A 71 6.97 10.52 -15.21
C PHE A 71 8.41 10.59 -15.75
N PRO A 72 9.19 9.49 -15.72
CA PRO A 72 8.90 8.15 -15.19
C PRO A 72 8.89 8.09 -13.65
N LEU A 73 8.37 7.01 -13.06
CA LEU A 73 8.35 6.81 -11.61
C LEU A 73 9.78 6.76 -11.07
N ARG A 74 10.09 7.56 -10.04
CA ARG A 74 11.43 7.66 -9.47
C ARG A 74 11.44 7.21 -8.02
N SER A 75 12.54 6.61 -7.57
CA SER A 75 12.78 6.39 -6.14
C SER A 75 14.10 6.98 -5.71
N VAL A 76 14.17 7.43 -4.46
CA VAL A 76 15.39 7.88 -3.80
C VAL A 76 15.64 7.01 -2.58
N ASP A 77 16.88 6.57 -2.43
CA ASP A 77 17.39 5.98 -1.20
C ASP A 77 18.06 7.12 -0.41
N TYR A 78 17.32 7.73 0.53
CA TYR A 78 17.84 8.89 1.26
C TYR A 78 18.87 8.52 2.33
N GLU A 79 18.98 7.23 2.65
CA GLU A 79 19.96 6.69 3.60
C GLU A 79 21.21 6.14 2.89
N ALA A 80 21.30 6.27 1.56
CA ALA A 80 22.45 5.81 0.80
C ALA A 80 23.72 6.58 1.25
N PRO A 81 24.83 5.88 1.56
CA PRO A 81 26.07 6.53 1.94
C PRO A 81 26.66 7.30 0.74
N GLY A 82 26.50 8.63 0.74
CA GLY A 82 27.00 9.53 -0.29
C GLY A 82 26.47 10.95 -0.09
N ILE A 83 27.19 11.95 -0.63
CA ILE A 83 26.73 13.36 -0.64
C ILE A 83 25.67 13.57 -1.74
N GLU A 84 25.64 12.70 -2.76
CA GLU A 84 24.73 12.80 -3.89
C GLU A 84 23.50 11.90 -3.73
N VAL A 85 22.33 12.52 -3.86
CA VAL A 85 21.04 11.83 -3.91
C VAL A 85 20.90 11.14 -5.28
N VAL A 86 21.09 9.82 -5.33
CA VAL A 86 20.96 9.05 -6.57
C VAL A 86 19.50 8.68 -6.80
N PHE A 87 18.89 9.28 -7.83
CA PHE A 87 17.57 8.89 -8.31
C PHE A 87 17.66 7.57 -9.08
N ARG A 88 16.74 6.64 -8.80
CA ARG A 88 16.53 5.43 -9.60
C ARG A 88 15.22 5.53 -10.34
N GLU A 89 15.29 5.50 -11.66
CA GLU A 89 14.11 5.36 -12.51
C GLU A 89 13.59 3.93 -12.43
N HIS A 90 12.27 3.80 -12.33
CA HIS A 90 11.58 2.53 -12.42
C HIS A 90 10.79 2.54 -13.72
N TYR A 91 11.04 1.53 -14.56
CA TYR A 91 10.18 1.27 -15.71
C TYR A 91 8.81 0.89 -15.20
N TYR A 92 7.77 1.47 -15.83
CA TYR A 92 6.41 1.25 -15.38
C TYR A 92 6.04 -0.24 -15.43
N PRO A 93 5.32 -0.73 -14.41
CA PRO A 93 4.82 -2.10 -14.39
C PRO A 93 3.84 -2.44 -15.52
N VAL A 94 3.27 -1.43 -16.19
CA VAL A 94 2.26 -1.56 -17.24
C VAL A 94 2.57 -0.51 -18.32
N SER A 95 2.33 -0.84 -19.59
CA SER A 95 2.33 0.16 -20.65
C SER A 95 1.27 1.22 -20.35
N LEU A 96 1.71 2.41 -19.95
CA LEU A 96 0.79 3.50 -19.66
C LEU A 96 -0.09 3.78 -20.88
N PRO A 97 -1.40 3.94 -20.69
CA PRO A 97 -2.28 4.30 -21.80
C PRO A 97 -1.87 5.66 -22.41
N LYS A 98 -1.35 6.61 -21.61
CA LYS A 98 -0.86 7.92 -22.08
C LYS A 98 0.30 8.47 -21.22
N PRO A 99 1.36 9.07 -21.81
CA PRO A 99 2.49 9.68 -21.09
C PRO A 99 2.13 10.87 -20.18
N GLU A 100 0.97 11.49 -20.39
CA GLU A 100 0.50 12.71 -19.71
C GLU A 100 -0.52 12.42 -18.60
N SER A 101 -0.80 11.14 -18.29
CA SER A 101 -1.81 10.79 -17.28
C SER A 101 -1.38 11.29 -15.90
N ARG A 102 -2.32 11.58 -14.99
CA ARG A 102 -2.00 11.82 -13.57
C ARG A 102 -1.51 10.50 -12.95
N LEU A 103 -0.52 10.55 -12.06
CA LEU A 103 -0.07 9.40 -11.28
C LEU A 103 -0.19 9.73 -9.79
N ASP A 104 -1.00 8.96 -9.08
CA ASP A 104 -1.08 9.01 -7.63
C ASP A 104 -0.60 7.71 -6.98
N ILE A 105 -0.09 7.84 -5.76
CA ILE A 105 0.26 6.70 -4.91
C ILE A 105 -0.81 6.62 -3.82
N TYR A 106 -1.73 5.66 -3.97
CA TYR A 106 -2.78 5.42 -2.97
C TYR A 106 -2.20 4.87 -1.65
N GLY A 107 -1.01 4.28 -1.70
CA GLY A 107 -0.28 3.89 -0.51
C GLY A 107 0.71 2.77 -0.77
N SER A 108 1.45 2.41 0.28
CA SER A 108 2.36 1.27 0.30
C SER A 108 2.03 0.39 1.50
N CYS A 109 1.96 -0.92 1.29
CA CYS A 109 1.69 -1.88 2.35
C CYS A 109 2.43 -3.18 2.06
N HIS A 110 3.22 -3.68 3.02
CA HIS A 110 3.91 -4.97 2.92
C HIS A 110 4.78 -5.14 1.66
N GLY A 111 5.34 -4.03 1.14
CA GLY A 111 6.17 -4.02 -0.07
C GLY A 111 5.39 -3.97 -1.39
N LEU A 112 4.06 -3.94 -1.32
CA LEU A 112 3.19 -3.62 -2.45
C LEU A 112 2.92 -2.11 -2.48
N ILE A 113 2.81 -1.57 -3.69
CA ILE A 113 2.48 -0.17 -3.95
C ILE A 113 1.21 -0.14 -4.79
N CYS A 114 0.22 0.62 -4.33
CA CYS A 114 -1.00 0.88 -5.08
C CYS A 114 -0.85 2.20 -5.83
N LEU A 115 -0.90 2.13 -7.16
CA LEU A 115 -0.78 3.25 -8.08
C LEU A 115 -2.13 3.50 -8.74
N ALA A 116 -2.50 4.76 -8.91
CA ALA A 116 -3.60 5.18 -9.77
C ALA A 116 -3.02 5.99 -10.94
N ILE A 117 -3.27 5.52 -12.15
CA ILE A 117 -2.72 6.03 -13.40
C ILE A 117 -3.88 6.67 -14.17
N ASP A 118 -4.39 7.81 -13.71
CA ASP A 118 -5.77 8.32 -13.89
C ASP A 118 -6.79 7.80 -12.86
N ASP A 119 -8.03 8.31 -12.97
CA ASP A 119 -9.10 8.10 -12.00
C ASP A 119 -9.66 6.66 -12.00
N TYR A 120 -9.38 5.87 -13.05
CA TYR A 120 -9.99 4.56 -13.27
C TYR A 120 -8.95 3.42 -13.33
N THR A 121 -7.70 3.73 -13.67
CA THR A 121 -6.66 2.73 -13.88
C THR A 121 -5.86 2.51 -12.61
N ILE A 122 -6.23 1.49 -11.83
CA ILE A 122 -5.54 1.15 -10.58
C ILE A 122 -4.63 -0.07 -10.78
N VAL A 123 -3.37 0.06 -10.37
CA VAL A 123 -2.34 -0.98 -10.49
C VAL A 123 -1.73 -1.29 -9.13
N LEU A 124 -1.74 -2.57 -8.75
CA LEU A 124 -0.89 -3.07 -7.66
C LEU A 124 0.45 -3.50 -8.21
N TRP A 125 1.52 -2.96 -7.64
CA TRP A 125 2.88 -3.19 -8.09
C TRP A 125 3.77 -3.68 -6.96
N ASN A 126 4.58 -4.70 -7.23
CA ASN A 126 5.68 -5.13 -6.38
C ASN A 126 7.02 -4.71 -7.01
N PRO A 127 7.66 -3.63 -6.53
CA PRO A 127 8.94 -3.16 -7.08
C PRO A 127 10.08 -4.16 -6.94
N SER A 128 9.98 -5.10 -5.99
CA SER A 128 11.04 -6.07 -5.72
C SER A 128 11.02 -7.22 -6.72
N THR A 129 9.82 -7.69 -7.09
CA THR A 129 9.65 -8.78 -8.08
C THR A 129 9.45 -8.27 -9.50
N GLY A 130 9.07 -7.01 -9.67
CA GLY A 130 8.64 -6.44 -10.94
C GLY A 130 7.24 -6.89 -11.37
N GLU A 131 6.58 -7.72 -10.56
CA GLU A 131 5.22 -8.20 -10.84
C GLU A 131 4.23 -7.06 -10.62
N SER A 132 3.22 -7.01 -11.47
CA SER A 132 2.15 -6.02 -11.44
C SER A 132 0.81 -6.65 -11.76
N ASN A 133 -0.24 -6.06 -11.23
CA ASN A 133 -1.61 -6.48 -11.45
C ASN A 133 -2.47 -5.26 -11.71
N LEU A 134 -3.04 -5.18 -12.91
CA LEU A 134 -4.08 -4.22 -13.25
C LEU A 134 -5.38 -4.68 -12.59
N LEU A 135 -6.00 -3.80 -11.80
CA LEU A 135 -7.25 -4.11 -11.13
C LEU A 135 -8.46 -3.82 -12.02
N PRO A 136 -9.62 -4.44 -11.76
CA PRO A 136 -10.87 -4.05 -12.39
C PRO A 136 -11.15 -2.56 -12.18
N GLU A 137 -11.73 -1.93 -13.18
CA GLU A 137 -12.13 -0.53 -13.08
C GLU A 137 -13.09 -0.33 -11.90
N PRO A 138 -12.95 0.78 -11.17
CA PRO A 138 -13.86 1.11 -10.10
C PRO A 138 -15.30 1.33 -10.61
N THR A 139 -16.27 1.16 -9.70
CA THR A 139 -17.70 1.20 -10.06
C THR A 139 -18.34 2.55 -9.88
N LEU A 140 -17.78 3.38 -8.99
CA LEU A 140 -18.20 4.76 -8.84
C LEU A 140 -17.58 5.57 -9.98
N GLU A 141 -18.45 6.17 -10.80
CA GLU A 141 -18.07 7.30 -11.65
C GLU A 141 -17.77 8.47 -10.71
N THR A 142 -16.55 8.53 -10.19
CA THR A 142 -16.05 9.73 -9.54
C THR A 142 -15.97 10.80 -10.63
N TYR A 143 -16.49 11.99 -10.34
CA TYR A 143 -16.22 13.08 -11.26
C TYR A 143 -14.70 13.27 -11.34
N LYS A 144 -14.23 13.80 -12.47
CA LYS A 144 -12.82 14.14 -12.69
C LYS A 144 -12.41 15.34 -11.81
N SER A 145 -12.86 15.38 -10.56
CA SER A 145 -12.44 16.31 -9.54
C SER A 145 -11.11 15.80 -9.01
N ASP A 146 -10.18 16.73 -8.81
CA ASP A 146 -8.89 16.44 -8.21
C ASP A 146 -9.00 16.06 -6.71
N GLU A 147 -10.22 15.98 -6.18
CA GLU A 147 -10.60 16.02 -4.76
C GLU A 147 -11.05 14.67 -4.19
N ASN A 148 -10.70 13.55 -4.82
CA ASN A 148 -11.04 12.24 -4.28
C ASN A 148 -10.20 11.89 -3.04
N PHE A 149 -10.83 11.35 -2.00
CA PHE A 149 -10.10 10.66 -0.94
C PHE A 149 -9.86 9.21 -1.31
N TYR A 150 -8.70 8.67 -0.93
CA TYR A 150 -8.32 7.32 -1.27
C TYR A 150 -7.32 6.75 -0.28
N GLY A 151 -7.13 5.44 -0.27
CA GLY A 151 -6.04 4.83 0.49
C GLY A 151 -5.93 3.33 0.28
N PHE A 152 -4.76 2.80 0.59
CA PHE A 152 -4.43 1.39 0.42
C PHE A 152 -3.87 0.79 1.70
N GLY A 153 -4.31 -0.41 2.05
CA GLY A 153 -3.81 -1.11 3.23
C GLY A 153 -4.16 -2.59 3.29
N TYR A 154 -3.63 -3.24 4.32
CA TYR A 154 -3.93 -4.63 4.65
C TYR A 154 -4.83 -4.68 5.88
N ASP A 155 -6.02 -5.22 5.71
CA ASP A 155 -6.94 -5.53 6.81
C ASP A 155 -6.55 -6.89 7.40
N SER A 156 -5.96 -6.87 8.60
CA SER A 156 -5.52 -8.07 9.31
C SER A 156 -6.67 -8.94 9.82
N THR A 157 -7.87 -8.37 9.99
CA THR A 157 -9.09 -9.08 10.40
C THR A 157 -9.59 -9.95 9.25
N THR A 158 -9.72 -9.36 8.05
CA THR A 158 -10.11 -10.13 6.86
C THR A 158 -8.93 -10.79 6.15
N GLN A 159 -7.71 -10.54 6.61
CA GLN A 159 -6.44 -10.95 6.00
C GLN A 159 -6.36 -10.59 4.52
N ASP A 160 -6.79 -9.39 4.15
CA ASP A 160 -6.99 -8.97 2.77
C ASP A 160 -6.38 -7.60 2.49
N TYR A 161 -5.93 -7.38 1.27
CA TYR A 161 -5.56 -6.05 0.82
C TYR A 161 -6.80 -5.33 0.33
N LYS A 162 -6.97 -4.10 0.78
CA LYS A 162 -8.11 -3.27 0.45
C LYS A 162 -7.67 -1.93 -0.08
N ILE A 163 -8.45 -1.43 -1.01
CA ILE A 163 -8.34 -0.06 -1.53
C ILE A 163 -9.64 0.62 -1.21
N VAL A 164 -9.58 1.80 -0.62
CA VAL A 164 -10.73 2.65 -0.33
C VAL A 164 -10.62 3.87 -1.23
N ARG A 165 -11.72 4.29 -1.83
CA ARG A 165 -11.82 5.57 -2.54
C ARG A 165 -13.24 6.15 -2.49
N GLY A 166 -13.36 7.46 -2.62
CA GLY A 166 -14.64 8.16 -2.79
C GLY A 166 -14.44 9.64 -3.15
N ASP A 167 -15.55 10.29 -3.49
CA ASP A 167 -15.61 11.67 -3.98
C ASP A 167 -15.93 12.67 -2.85
N ASP A 168 -15.53 13.93 -3.02
CA ASP A 168 -15.80 15.03 -2.09
C ASP A 168 -17.21 15.65 -2.31
N PHE A 169 -17.66 16.36 -1.29
CA PHE A 169 -19.03 16.74 -0.95
C PHE A 169 -19.77 17.71 -1.90
N GLU A 170 -19.18 18.17 -3.01
CA GLU A 170 -19.79 19.29 -3.74
C GLU A 170 -20.99 18.92 -4.63
N ILE A 171 -21.17 17.64 -5.02
CA ILE A 171 -22.10 17.31 -6.11
C ILE A 171 -23.31 16.46 -5.67
N PHE A 172 -23.22 15.68 -4.59
CA PHE A 172 -24.32 14.78 -4.18
C PHE A 172 -24.76 14.94 -2.72
N PRO A 173 -26.08 14.86 -2.45
CA PRO A 173 -26.61 14.85 -1.08
C PRO A 173 -26.29 13.57 -0.30
N GLU A 174 -25.78 12.52 -0.97
CA GLU A 174 -25.45 11.22 -0.40
C GLU A 174 -23.99 10.88 -0.71
N PHE A 175 -23.19 10.69 0.33
CA PHE A 175 -21.78 10.35 0.20
C PHE A 175 -21.61 8.85 -0.03
N TYR A 176 -20.90 8.48 -1.11
CA TYR A 176 -20.57 7.10 -1.40
C TYR A 176 -19.06 6.90 -1.44
N PHE A 177 -18.62 5.78 -0.90
CA PHE A 177 -17.27 5.30 -1.07
C PHE A 177 -17.30 3.86 -1.54
N GLU A 178 -16.25 3.42 -2.21
CA GLU A 178 -16.10 2.04 -2.61
C GLU A 178 -14.83 1.43 -2.01
N VAL A 179 -14.94 0.14 -1.72
CA VAL A 179 -13.85 -0.67 -1.20
C VAL A 179 -13.58 -1.82 -2.17
N PHE A 180 -12.38 -1.86 -2.71
CA PHE A 180 -11.88 -3.03 -3.43
C PHE A 180 -11.37 -4.07 -2.45
N SER A 181 -11.68 -5.33 -2.69
CA SER A 181 -11.08 -6.48 -2.03
C SER A 181 -10.21 -7.25 -3.01
N LEU A 182 -8.92 -7.41 -2.69
CA LEU A 182 -8.01 -8.18 -3.55
C LEU A 182 -8.38 -9.67 -3.57
N LYS A 183 -8.87 -10.20 -2.44
CA LYS A 183 -9.36 -11.59 -2.37
C LYS A 183 -10.55 -11.86 -3.27
N THR A 184 -11.55 -10.96 -3.32
CA THR A 184 -12.72 -11.16 -4.18
C THR A 184 -12.51 -10.65 -5.59
N GLY A 185 -11.50 -9.80 -5.79
CA GLY A 185 -11.24 -9.15 -7.08
C GLY A 185 -12.38 -8.21 -7.48
N SER A 186 -13.06 -7.57 -6.52
CA SER A 186 -14.24 -6.75 -6.80
C SER A 186 -14.38 -5.54 -5.89
N TRP A 187 -15.04 -4.51 -6.43
CA TRP A 187 -15.45 -3.30 -5.73
C TRP A 187 -16.80 -3.48 -5.04
N ARG A 188 -16.97 -2.83 -3.89
CA ARG A 188 -18.24 -2.74 -3.18
C ARG A 188 -18.47 -1.31 -2.73
N GLN A 189 -19.64 -0.79 -3.06
CA GLN A 189 -20.07 0.55 -2.68
C GLN A 189 -20.68 0.54 -1.28
N HIS A 190 -20.47 1.63 -0.56
CA HIS A 190 -20.94 1.84 0.80
C HIS A 190 -21.42 3.30 0.93
N PRO A 191 -22.62 3.53 1.49
CA PRO A 191 -23.03 4.87 1.88
C PRO A 191 -22.26 5.29 3.13
N LEU A 192 -21.80 6.54 3.19
CA LEU A 192 -21.31 7.15 4.43
C LEU A 192 -22.48 7.79 5.16
N VAL A 193 -22.80 7.21 6.31
CA VAL A 193 -23.83 7.71 7.23
C VAL A 193 -23.12 8.28 8.45
N GLY A 194 -22.98 9.61 8.50
CA GLY A 194 -22.32 10.33 9.59
C GLY A 194 -22.68 11.82 9.58
N PRO A 195 -22.39 12.57 10.67
CA PRO A 195 -22.47 14.03 10.60
C PRO A 195 -21.59 14.45 9.42
N THR A 196 -22.16 15.29 8.55
CA THR A 196 -21.51 15.86 7.37
C THR A 196 -20.09 16.24 7.73
N PHE A 197 -19.11 15.43 7.27
CA PHE A 197 -17.73 15.83 7.32
C PHE A 197 -17.64 17.01 6.37
N GLU A 198 -17.57 18.23 6.90
CA GLU A 198 -17.17 19.37 6.08
C GLU A 198 -15.67 19.18 5.82
N LEU A 199 -15.31 18.30 4.88
CA LEU A 199 -13.98 18.35 4.29
C LEU A 199 -13.89 19.71 3.61
N ALA A 200 -13.39 20.69 4.34
CA ALA A 200 -13.28 22.04 3.84
C ALA A 200 -12.30 22.00 2.66
N SER A 201 -12.84 22.13 1.44
CA SER A 201 -12.08 22.40 0.24
C SER A 201 -11.37 23.74 0.43
N LEU A 202 -10.12 23.69 0.89
CA LEU A 202 -9.20 24.78 0.60
C LEU A 202 -8.69 24.51 -0.80
N ASP A 203 -9.44 25.07 -1.75
CA ASP A 203 -9.12 25.31 -3.15
C ASP A 203 -7.82 26.14 -3.24
N TYR A 204 -6.69 25.52 -2.89
CA TYR A 204 -5.35 26.09 -2.95
C TYR A 204 -4.33 24.97 -3.14
N GLY A 205 -4.22 24.45 -4.36
CA GLY A 205 -2.96 24.15 -5.03
C GLY A 205 -1.94 23.18 -4.40
N PHE A 206 -2.26 22.49 -3.31
CA PHE A 206 -1.38 21.51 -2.68
C PHE A 206 -2.00 20.11 -2.81
N GLY A 207 -1.57 19.33 -3.81
CA GLY A 207 -1.99 17.93 -3.95
C GLY A 207 -1.67 17.14 -2.68
N GLY A 208 -2.68 16.55 -2.04
CA GLY A 208 -2.50 15.70 -0.86
C GLY A 208 -3.72 15.54 0.07
N TYR A 209 -4.77 16.35 -0.08
CA TYR A 209 -5.87 16.43 0.89
C TYR A 209 -6.73 15.16 1.02
N GLY A 210 -6.82 14.34 -0.03
CA GLY A 210 -7.54 13.06 0.00
C GLY A 210 -6.70 11.83 0.36
N GLN A 211 -5.39 11.96 0.58
CA GLN A 211 -4.53 10.79 0.73
C GLN A 211 -4.67 10.15 2.12
N GLY A 212 -5.03 8.87 2.12
CA GLY A 212 -5.10 8.03 3.32
C GLY A 212 -3.73 7.51 3.71
N PHE A 213 -3.41 7.63 5.00
CA PHE A 213 -2.18 7.16 5.60
C PHE A 213 -2.43 5.90 6.43
N LEU A 214 -1.77 4.80 6.05
CA LEU A 214 -1.81 3.57 6.81
C LEU A 214 -0.82 3.64 7.98
N THR A 215 -1.33 3.60 9.20
CA THR A 215 -0.53 3.55 10.44
C THR A 215 -1.17 2.58 11.42
N ASN A 216 -0.35 1.73 12.04
CA ASN A 216 -0.80 0.70 13.00
C ASN A 216 -1.97 -0.16 12.47
N GLU A 217 -1.91 -0.57 11.20
CA GLU A 217 -2.95 -1.36 10.52
C GLU A 217 -4.32 -0.66 10.37
N ALA A 218 -4.41 0.63 10.67
CA ALA A 218 -5.57 1.46 10.44
C ALA A 218 -5.27 2.52 9.36
N LEU A 219 -6.26 2.78 8.52
CA LEU A 219 -6.17 3.80 7.47
C LEU A 219 -6.79 5.09 8.01
N HIS A 220 -6.04 6.18 7.93
CA HIS A 220 -6.42 7.48 8.47
C HIS A 220 -6.41 8.54 7.38
N TRP A 221 -7.36 9.45 7.42
CA TRP A 221 -7.40 10.64 6.57
C TRP A 221 -7.34 11.86 7.48
N VAL A 222 -6.67 12.91 7.02
CA VAL A 222 -6.61 14.18 7.76
C VAL A 222 -7.83 15.00 7.38
N ASP A 223 -8.63 15.34 8.38
CA ASP A 223 -9.73 16.29 8.25
C ASP A 223 -9.25 17.67 8.69
N LEU A 224 -9.40 18.66 7.80
CA LEU A 224 -9.08 20.07 8.06
C LEU A 224 -10.34 20.94 8.04
N SER A 225 -11.50 20.39 8.43
CA SER A 225 -12.71 21.16 8.66
C SER A 225 -12.41 22.36 9.58
N TYR A 226 -12.57 23.58 9.07
CA TYR A 226 -12.50 24.78 9.91
C TYR A 226 -13.75 24.84 10.78
N ASP A 227 -13.56 24.92 12.10
CA ASP A 227 -14.65 25.13 13.04
C ASP A 227 -15.17 26.58 12.86
N VAL A 228 -16.21 26.78 12.03
CA VAL A 228 -16.80 28.10 11.75
C VAL A 228 -17.46 28.72 13.00
N ALA A 229 -17.51 28.01 14.12
CA ALA A 229 -18.21 28.41 15.33
C ALA A 229 -17.59 29.56 16.15
N ASN A 230 -16.43 30.13 15.81
CA ASN A 230 -15.75 31.11 16.67
C ASN A 230 -15.57 32.55 16.14
N ASN A 231 -16.21 32.96 15.03
CA ASN A 231 -16.15 34.35 14.54
C ASN A 231 -17.50 35.08 14.58
N SER A 232 -18.23 34.98 15.70
CA SER A 232 -19.29 35.94 16.04
C SER A 232 -18.86 36.76 17.27
N GLY A 233 -17.89 37.65 17.07
CA GLY A 233 -17.45 38.56 18.11
C GLY A 233 -16.27 39.43 17.69
N LEU A 234 -16.53 40.44 16.86
CA LEU A 234 -16.01 41.81 16.96
C LEU A 234 -16.73 42.72 15.95
#